data_AF-A0A2A2HCV2-F1
#
_entry.id   AF-A0A2A2HCV2-F1
#
_cell.length_a   1.000
_cell.length_b   1.000
_cell.length_c   1.000
_cell.angle_alpha   90.00
_cell.angle_beta   90.00
_cell.angle_gamma   90.00
#
_symmetry.space_group_name_H-M   'P 1'
#
loop_
_entity.id
_entity.type
_entity.pdbx_description
1 polymer ?
#
loop_
_entity_poly.entity_id
_entity_poly.type
_entity_poly.pdbx_seq_one_letter_code
_entity_poly.pdbx_strand_id
1 'polypeptide(L)' 'MWILILALYASPYAGNAFSTLHTQEFDTATACQQAAKQFTEKFETVKDIDAKAICVKKS' A
#
# COMPACT_ATOMS: atom_id res chain seq x y z
N MET A 1 3.73 11.88 13.91
CA MET A 1 2.84 11.30 12.89
C MET A 1 3.64 10.43 11.94
N TRP A 2 2.99 9.41 11.41
CA TRP A 2 3.49 8.47 10.42
C TRP A 2 2.56 8.51 9.21
N ILE A 3 3.09 8.34 8.02
CA ILE A 3 2.34 8.29 6.78
C ILE A 3 2.52 6.89 6.21
N LEU A 4 1.41 6.22 5.96
CA LEU A 4 1.36 5.01 5.17
C LEU A 4 1.14 5.40 3.72
N ILE A 5 2.08 5.01 2.85
CA ILE A 5 1.96 5.16 1.40
C ILE A 5 1.66 3.77 0.82
N LEU A 6 0.51 3.66 0.17
CA LEU A 6 0.03 2.47 -0.49
C LEU A 6 0.13 2.70 -2.00
N ALA A 7 0.95 1.91 -2.67
CA ALA A 7 1.10 1.91 -4.12
C ALA A 7 0.59 0.59 -4.67
N LEU A 8 -0.32 0.66 -5.63
CA LEU A 8 -0.84 -0.49 -6.36
C LEU A 8 -0.55 -0.31 -7.84
N TYR A 9 0.01 -1.34 -8.44
CA TYR A 9 0.28 -1.42 -9.86
C TYR A 9 -0.36 -2.69 -10.41
N ALA A 10 -1.40 -2.55 -11.21
CA ALA A 10 -2.00 -3.68 -11.91
C ALA A 10 -1.31 -3.89 -13.27
N SER A 11 -0.91 -5.13 -13.53
CA SER A 11 -0.26 -5.54 -14.78
C SER A 11 -1.16 -5.30 -16.00
N PRO A 12 -0.61 -4.87 -17.15
CA PRO A 12 -1.38 -4.53 -18.37
C PRO A 12 -2.11 -5.70 -19.03
N TYR A 13 -2.03 -6.93 -18.51
CA TYR A 13 -2.85 -8.07 -18.96
C TYR A 13 -4.34 -7.88 -18.64
N ALA A 14 -4.68 -7.07 -17.64
CA ALA A 14 -6.01 -6.47 -17.50
C ALA A 14 -6.00 -5.20 -18.37
N GLY A 15 -6.91 -5.07 -19.34
CA GLY A 15 -6.87 -4.08 -20.43
C GLY A 15 -6.78 -2.58 -20.09
N ASN A 16 -6.54 -2.20 -18.83
CA ASN A 16 -6.21 -0.86 -18.37
C ASN A 16 -5.07 -0.93 -17.35
N ALA A 17 -3.91 -0.35 -17.66
CA ALA A 17 -2.86 -0.14 -16.65
C ALA A 17 -3.40 0.81 -15.57
N PHE A 18 -3.56 0.32 -14.34
CA PHE A 18 -4.06 1.10 -13.23
C PHE A 18 -2.97 1.23 -12.17
N SER A 19 -2.55 2.48 -11.92
CA SER A 19 -1.67 2.84 -10.82
C SER A 19 -2.44 3.72 -9.85
N THR A 20 -2.55 3.29 -8.59
CA THR A 20 -3.14 4.13 -7.54
C THR A 20 -2.18 4.31 -6.37
N LEU A 21 -2.18 5.53 -5.85
CA LEU A 21 -1.41 5.95 -4.69
C LEU A 21 -2.40 6.43 -3.64
N HIS A 22 -2.41 5.76 -2.49
CA HIS A 22 -3.21 6.16 -1.34
C HIS A 22 -2.30 6.48 -0.16
N THR A 23 -2.54 7.61 0.49
CA THR A 23 -1.77 8.03 1.67
C THR A 23 -2.68 8.13 2.87
N GLN A 24 -2.29 7.52 3.99
CA GLN A 24 -3.04 7.54 5.22
C GLN A 24 -2.14 7.93 6.39
N GLU A 25 -2.61 8.86 7.24
CA GLU A 25 -1.84 9.31 8.40
C GLU A 25 -2.16 8.46 9.63
N PHE A 26 -1.15 8.23 10.45
CA PHE A 26 -1.20 7.46 11.69
C PHE A 26 -0.45 8.19 12.81
N ASP A 27 -0.92 8.05 14.04
CA ASP A 27 -0.26 8.67 15.19
C ASP A 27 1.00 7.90 15.61
N THR A 28 0.98 6.57 15.49
CA THR A 28 2.05 5.68 15.94
C THR A 28 2.68 4.87 14.80
N ALA A 29 3.96 4.51 14.97
CA ALA A 29 4.67 3.68 14.01
C ALA A 29 4.02 2.30 13.86
N THR A 30 3.59 1.74 14.99
CA THR A 30 2.98 0.41 15.09
C THR A 30 1.67 0.34 14.33
N ALA A 31 0.81 1.36 14.44
CA ALA A 31 -0.45 1.42 13.69
C ALA A 31 -0.20 1.49 12.18
N CYS A 32 0.78 2.30 11.75
CA CYS A 32 1.17 2.36 10.34
C CYS A 32 1.65 0.98 9.85
N GLN A 33 2.54 0.33 10.60
CA GLN A 33 3.09 -0.98 10.20
C GLN A 33 2.03 -2.08 10.17
N GLN A 34 1.07 -2.06 11.11
CA GLN A 34 -0.06 -2.99 11.08
C GLN A 34 -0.92 -2.80 9.83
N ALA A 35 -1.23 -1.55 9.48
CA ALA A 35 -1.98 -1.24 8.27
C ALA A 35 -1.22 -1.63 6.99
N ALA A 36 0.10 -1.42 6.95
CA ALA A 36 0.96 -1.87 5.85
C ALA A 36 0.94 -3.40 5.68
N LYS A 37 0.94 -4.13 6.79
CA LYS A 37 0.88 -5.60 6.78
C LYS A 37 -0.47 -6.10 6.28
N GLN A 38 -1.57 -5.53 6.78
CA GLN A 38 -2.93 -5.87 6.32
C GLN A 38 -3.11 -5.59 4.83
N PHE A 39 -2.51 -4.52 4.33
CA PHE A 39 -2.53 -4.21 2.90
C PHE A 39 -1.79 -5.26 2.08
N THR A 40 -0.57 -5.61 2.50
CA THR A 40 0.24 -6.63 1.83
C THR A 40 -0.51 -7.97 1.79
N GLU A 41 -1.06 -8.43 2.91
CA GLU A 41 -1.84 -9.67 3.01
C GLU A 41 -3.08 -9.66 2.09
N LYS A 42 -3.77 -8.52 1.96
CA LYS A 42 -4.92 -8.41 1.05
C LYS A 42 -4.56 -8.58 -0.41
N PHE A 43 -3.45 -7.99 -0.85
CA PHE A 43 -3.06 -7.96 -2.26
C PHE A 43 -2.07 -9.06 -2.65
N GLU A 44 -1.46 -9.78 -1.70
CA GLU A 44 -0.66 -10.99 -1.94
C GLU A 44 -1.48 -12.07 -2.67
N THR A 45 -2.79 -12.08 -2.46
CA THR A 45 -3.72 -12.99 -3.15
C THR A 45 -3.97 -12.64 -4.62
N VAL A 46 -3.60 -11.44 -5.06
CA VAL A 46 -3.86 -10.96 -6.42
C VAL A 46 -2.57 -10.98 -7.24
N LYS A 47 -2.31 -12.10 -7.92
CA LYS A 47 -1.09 -12.35 -8.70
C LYS A 47 -0.79 -11.33 -9.81
N ASP A 48 -1.80 -10.62 -10.28
CA ASP A 48 -1.68 -9.64 -11.36
C ASP A 48 -1.51 -8.19 -10.85
N ILE A 49 -1.39 -8.00 -9.53
CA ILE A 49 -1.24 -6.69 -8.90
C ILE A 49 0.02 -6.67 -8.04
N ASP A 50 0.96 -5.81 -8.41
CA ASP A 50 2.09 -5.42 -7.57
C ASP A 50 1.63 -4.37 -6.56
N ALA A 51 1.45 -4.80 -5.31
CA ALA A 51 1.08 -3.93 -4.20
C ALA A 51 2.27 -3.68 -3.27
N LYS A 52 2.53 -2.42 -2.94
CA LYS A 52 3.53 -2.01 -1.94
C LYS A 52 2.94 -1.08 -0.90
N ALA A 53 3.22 -1.35 0.36
CA ALA A 53 2.89 -0.49 1.48
C ALA A 53 4.16 -0.05 2.21
N ILE A 54 4.34 1.25 2.41
CA ILE A 54 5.54 1.82 3.06
C ILE A 54 5.10 2.77 4.16
N CYS A 55 5.68 2.61 5.34
CA CYS A 55 5.52 3.53 6.46
C CYS A 55 6.68 4.51 6.54
N VAL A 56 6.36 5.80 6.55
CA VAL A 56 7.32 6.90 6.63
C VAL A 56 7.01 7.76 7.85
N LYS A 57 8.04 8.18 8.58
CA LYS A 57 7.85 9.12 9.70
C LYS A 57 7.65 10.53 9.12
N LYS A 58 6.57 11.20 9.50
CA LYS A 58 6.34 12.62 9.20
C LYS A 58 7.31 13.42 10.08
N SER A 59 8.29 14.06 9.45
CA SER A 59 9.32 14.85 10.13
C SER A 59 8.81 16.22 10.54
#